data_AF-A0A8H6LUH0-F1
#
_entry.id   AF-A0A8H6LUH0-F1
#
_cell.length_a   1.000
_cell.length_b   1.000
_cell.length_c   1.000
_cell.angle_alpha   90.00
_cell.angle_beta   90.00
_cell.angle_gamma   90.00
#
_symmetry.space_group_name_H-M   'P 1'
#
loop_
_entity.id
_entity.type
_entity.pdbx_description
1 polymer ?
#
loop_
_entity_poly.entity_id
_entity_poly.type
_entity_poly.pdbx_seq_one_letter_code
_entity_poly.pdbx_strand_id
1 'polypeptide(L)'
;MTYNSPFLNPDTYIGRVASLSNEAITIDKGVAQATRDAAEFATKYSSDFSLVNELKTNTQQFSDRWVEVLQQTRDAASSISGWYQRFDQVFLSLVGDIASDGDARDVVTEFNSLINEDYPTVKYKLDDAPGVKNSFVELEQLVTTESNHVIQVLQSNDWKAAVAKLNENLDAVKNGVQGIRKALNQYATKLE
;
A
#
# COMPACT_ATOMS: atom_id res chain seq x y z
N MET A 1 -7.86 -28.21 1.79
CA MET A 1 -7.26 -27.26 2.76
C MET A 1 -8.28 -26.17 2.99
N THR A 2 -8.53 -25.79 4.24
CA THR A 2 -9.39 -24.66 4.59
C THR A 2 -8.66 -23.37 4.22
N TYR A 3 -9.26 -22.52 3.40
CA TYR A 3 -8.71 -21.20 3.10
C TYR A 3 -8.67 -20.36 4.39
N ASN A 4 -7.59 -19.61 4.59
CA ASN A 4 -7.46 -18.68 5.70
C ASN A 4 -7.20 -17.29 5.12
N SER A 5 -8.15 -16.37 5.30
CA SER A 5 -8.03 -15.03 4.75
C SER A 5 -6.79 -14.33 5.33
N PRO A 6 -5.94 -13.70 4.49
CA PRO A 6 -4.78 -12.95 4.97
C PRO A 6 -5.20 -11.75 5.84
N PHE A 7 -6.44 -11.30 5.73
CA PHE A 7 -6.97 -10.19 6.51
C PHE A 7 -7.39 -10.57 7.93
N LEU A 8 -7.45 -11.86 8.27
CA LEU A 8 -7.68 -12.28 9.65
C LEU A 8 -6.47 -12.05 10.57
N ASN A 9 -5.27 -11.91 9.99
CA ASN A 9 -4.04 -11.64 10.74
C ASN A 9 -3.20 -10.57 10.02
N PRO A 10 -3.68 -9.31 9.97
CA PRO A 10 -3.08 -8.26 9.14
C PRO A 10 -1.79 -7.66 9.73
N ASP A 11 -1.46 -7.98 10.98
CA ASP A 11 -0.44 -7.28 11.79
C ASP A 11 0.95 -7.25 11.15
N THR A 12 1.33 -8.31 10.44
CA THR A 12 2.63 -8.34 9.75
C THR A 12 2.68 -7.30 8.63
N TYR A 13 1.60 -7.12 7.88
CA TYR A 13 1.51 -6.13 6.81
C TYR A 13 1.46 -4.71 7.38
N ILE A 14 0.65 -4.50 8.43
CA ILE A 14 0.56 -3.21 9.14
C ILE A 14 1.93 -2.80 9.70
N GLY A 15 2.60 -3.72 10.39
CA GLY A 15 3.93 -3.49 10.95
C GLY A 15 4.97 -3.16 9.87
N ARG A 16 4.93 -3.83 8.72
CA ARG A 16 5.82 -3.57 7.59
C ARG A 16 5.62 -2.16 7.02
N VAL A 17 4.39 -1.74 6.77
CA VAL A 17 4.09 -0.37 6.29
C VAL A 17 4.56 0.68 7.30
N ALA A 18 4.35 0.43 8.60
CA ALA A 18 4.81 1.33 9.65
C ALA A 18 6.35 1.42 9.72
N SER A 19 7.07 0.30 9.57
CA SER A 19 8.54 0.28 9.53
C SER A 19 9.07 1.12 8.37
N LEU A 20 8.53 0.90 7.16
CA LEU A 20 8.93 1.64 5.97
C LEU A 20 8.69 3.15 6.11
N SER A 21 7.58 3.55 6.76
CA SER A 21 7.32 4.96 7.07
C SER A 21 8.39 5.54 8.00
N ASN A 22 8.74 4.82 9.07
CA ASN A 22 9.76 5.27 10.02
C ASN A 22 11.17 5.34 9.41
N GLU A 23 11.50 4.38 8.56
CA GLU A 23 12.75 4.36 7.80
C GLU A 23 12.85 5.56 6.86
N ALA A 24 11.79 5.82 6.07
CA ALA A 24 11.71 6.99 5.19
C ALA A 24 11.89 8.31 5.96
N ILE A 25 11.22 8.49 7.11
CA ILE A 25 11.38 9.68 7.96
C ILE A 25 12.82 9.81 8.49
N THR A 26 13.45 8.69 8.84
CA THR A 26 14.81 8.69 9.38
C THR A 26 15.83 9.07 8.30
N ILE A 27 15.67 8.51 7.11
CA ILE A 27 16.52 8.83 5.96
C ILE A 27 16.34 10.30 5.58
N ASP A 28 15.10 10.79 5.51
CA ASP A 28 14.80 12.18 5.15
C ASP A 28 15.52 13.19 6.07
N LYS A 29 15.48 12.97 7.39
CA LYS A 29 16.24 13.77 8.36
C LYS A 29 17.75 13.73 8.10
N GLY A 30 18.28 12.55 7.76
CA GLY A 30 19.68 12.38 7.41
C GLY A 30 20.07 13.12 6.14
N VAL A 31 19.24 13.06 5.11
CA VAL A 31 19.42 13.78 3.83
C VAL A 31 19.40 15.29 4.06
N ALA A 32 18.43 15.78 4.85
CA ALA A 32 18.34 17.19 5.21
C ALA A 32 19.59 17.66 5.96
N GLN A 33 20.11 16.86 6.91
CA GLN A 33 21.33 17.20 7.64
C GLN A 33 22.56 17.22 6.73
N ALA A 34 22.76 16.18 5.91
CA ALA A 34 23.88 16.11 4.98
C ALA A 34 23.89 17.28 3.98
N THR A 35 22.71 17.70 3.52
CA THR A 35 22.56 18.86 2.64
C THR A 35 22.97 20.16 3.34
N ARG A 36 22.59 20.35 4.61
CA ARG A 36 23.00 21.51 5.41
C ARG A 36 24.51 21.53 5.65
N ASP A 37 25.09 20.41 6.07
CA ASP A 37 26.53 20.30 6.36
C ASP A 37 27.37 20.59 5.11
N ALA A 38 26.98 20.02 3.97
CA ALA A 38 27.62 20.29 2.69
C ALA A 38 27.57 21.77 2.30
N ALA A 39 26.41 22.42 2.49
CA ALA A 39 26.26 23.86 2.25
C ALA A 39 27.12 24.71 3.20
N GLU A 40 27.26 24.29 4.46
CA GLU A 40 28.11 24.96 5.45
C GLU A 40 29.60 24.86 5.07
N PHE A 41 30.07 23.68 4.66
CA PHE A 41 31.46 23.50 4.20
C PHE A 41 31.77 24.37 2.98
N ALA A 42 30.87 24.38 1.99
CA ALA A 42 30.99 25.26 0.83
C ALA A 42 31.07 26.74 1.22
N THR A 43 30.27 27.16 2.20
CA THR A 43 30.28 28.54 2.69
C THR A 43 31.58 28.90 3.40
N LYS A 44 32.13 27.98 4.19
CA LYS A 44 33.30 28.25 5.06
C LYS A 44 34.65 28.06 4.37
N TYR A 45 34.77 27.08 3.48
CA TYR A 45 36.07 26.56 3.04
C TYR A 45 36.29 26.64 1.52
N SER A 46 35.32 27.12 0.74
CA SER A 46 35.43 27.12 -0.73
C SER A 46 36.55 27.99 -1.30
N SER A 47 37.03 28.99 -0.57
CA SER A 47 38.18 29.81 -0.98
C SER A 47 39.48 28.99 -1.07
N ASP A 48 39.64 28.02 -0.17
CA ASP A 48 40.86 27.22 -0.05
C ASP A 48 40.67 25.82 -0.66
N PHE A 49 39.45 25.29 -0.62
CA PHE A 49 39.11 23.93 -1.02
C PHE A 49 37.91 23.91 -1.99
N SER A 50 38.05 24.43 -3.21
CA SER A 50 36.94 24.59 -4.16
C SER A 50 36.08 23.34 -4.41
N LEU A 51 36.62 22.13 -4.22
CA LEU A 51 35.91 20.84 -4.32
C LEU A 51 34.67 20.75 -3.40
N VAL A 52 34.62 21.48 -2.28
CA VAL A 52 33.44 21.47 -1.39
C VAL A 52 32.17 22.01 -2.07
N ASN A 53 32.29 22.81 -3.14
CA ASN A 53 31.15 23.26 -3.93
C ASN A 53 30.50 22.10 -4.72
N GLU A 54 31.30 21.13 -5.16
CA GLU A 54 30.79 19.93 -5.82
C GLU A 54 30.01 19.07 -4.83
N LEU A 55 30.53 18.90 -3.60
CA LEU A 55 29.82 18.19 -2.53
C LEU A 55 28.43 18.82 -2.28
N LYS A 56 28.35 20.15 -2.12
CA LYS A 56 27.09 20.88 -1.97
C LYS A 56 26.12 20.64 -3.13
N THR A 57 26.63 20.67 -4.36
CA THR A 57 25.78 20.50 -5.55
C THR A 57 25.22 19.09 -5.63
N ASN A 58 26.06 18.08 -5.39
CA ASN A 58 25.66 16.68 -5.47
C ASN A 58 24.68 16.30 -4.34
N THR A 59 24.88 16.79 -3.11
CA THR A 59 23.95 16.53 -2.02
C THR A 59 22.60 17.21 -2.24
N GLN A 60 22.57 18.43 -2.79
CA GLN A 60 21.31 19.08 -3.16
C GLN A 60 20.56 18.29 -4.25
N GLN A 61 21.25 17.88 -5.31
CA GLN A 61 20.64 17.08 -6.38
C GLN A 61 20.08 15.75 -5.86
N PHE A 62 20.81 15.09 -4.95
CA PHE A 62 20.31 13.89 -4.28
C PHE A 62 19.07 14.18 -3.43
N SER A 63 19.08 15.28 -2.66
CA SER A 63 17.94 15.70 -1.84
C SER A 63 16.69 15.96 -2.68
N ASP A 64 16.83 16.61 -3.83
CA ASP A 64 15.70 16.91 -4.72
C ASP A 64 15.09 15.61 -5.27
N ARG A 65 15.93 14.66 -5.71
CA ARG A 65 15.47 13.32 -6.16
C ARG A 65 14.84 12.53 -5.01
N TRP A 66 15.40 12.60 -3.81
CA TRP A 66 14.86 11.92 -2.64
C TRP A 66 13.43 12.40 -2.32
N VAL A 67 13.19 13.71 -2.36
CA VAL A 67 11.86 14.30 -2.18
C VAL A 67 10.89 13.83 -3.26
N GLU A 68 11.33 13.76 -4.52
CA GLU A 68 10.50 13.22 -5.62
C GLU A 68 10.10 11.75 -5.36
N VAL A 69 11.06 10.92 -4.94
CA VAL A 69 10.80 9.51 -4.61
C VAL A 69 9.81 9.40 -3.45
N LEU A 70 9.98 10.19 -2.38
CA LEU A 70 9.04 10.20 -1.26
C LEU A 70 7.63 10.62 -1.70
N GLN A 71 7.50 11.61 -2.57
CA GLN A 71 6.19 11.99 -3.11
C GLN A 71 5.53 10.82 -3.86
N GLN A 72 6.28 10.11 -4.71
CA GLN A 72 5.77 8.95 -5.44
C GLN A 72 5.29 7.83 -4.50
N THR A 73 6.04 7.53 -3.43
CA THR A 73 5.62 6.49 -2.47
C THR A 73 4.36 6.89 -1.69
N ARG A 74 4.21 8.17 -1.36
CA ARG A 74 3.03 8.69 -0.66
C ARG A 74 1.78 8.64 -1.52
N ASP A 75 1.90 9.06 -2.77
CA ASP A 75 0.76 9.04 -3.71
C ASP A 75 0.33 7.59 -4.00
N ALA A 76 1.29 6.67 -4.12
CA ALA A 76 1.01 5.25 -4.20
C ALA A 76 0.26 4.74 -2.95
N ALA A 77 0.73 5.05 -1.74
CA ALA A 77 0.06 4.65 -0.51
C ALA A 77 -1.37 5.18 -0.41
N SER A 78 -1.60 6.43 -0.82
CA SER A 78 -2.92 7.05 -0.88
C SER A 78 -3.85 6.33 -1.86
N SER A 79 -3.38 6.02 -3.07
CA SER A 79 -4.17 5.30 -4.06
C SER A 79 -4.50 3.86 -3.64
N ILE A 80 -3.57 3.14 -3.01
CA ILE A 80 -3.83 1.79 -2.47
C ILE A 80 -4.83 1.88 -1.32
N SER A 81 -4.72 2.89 -0.45
CA SER A 81 -5.70 3.13 0.62
C SER A 81 -7.12 3.35 0.07
N GLY A 82 -7.24 4.12 -1.02
CA GLY A 82 -8.49 4.28 -1.75
C GLY A 82 -9.02 2.97 -2.32
N TRP A 83 -8.14 2.12 -2.86
CA TRP A 83 -8.53 0.79 -3.33
C TRP A 83 -9.04 -0.11 -2.19
N TYR A 84 -8.31 -0.17 -1.07
CA TYR A 84 -8.74 -0.91 0.12
C TYR A 84 -10.07 -0.40 0.67
N GLN A 85 -10.32 0.91 0.61
CA GLN A 85 -11.62 1.48 0.99
C GLN A 85 -12.73 0.97 0.08
N ARG A 86 -12.52 0.97 -1.24
CA ARG A 86 -13.51 0.45 -2.20
C ARG A 86 -13.74 -1.06 -1.99
N PHE A 87 -12.67 -1.82 -1.73
CA PHE A 87 -12.77 -3.24 -1.42
C PHE A 87 -13.63 -3.49 -0.18
N ASP A 88 -13.39 -2.78 0.92
CA ASP A 88 -14.17 -2.87 2.16
C ASP A 88 -15.64 -2.45 1.97
N GLN A 89 -15.85 -1.25 1.44
CA GLN A 89 -17.17 -0.61 1.45
C GLN A 89 -18.11 -1.12 0.36
N VAL A 90 -17.56 -1.52 -0.79
CA VAL A 90 -18.35 -1.99 -1.94
C VAL A 90 -18.31 -3.52 -1.98
N PHE A 91 -17.13 -4.09 -2.24
CA PHE A 91 -17.01 -5.51 -2.57
C PHE A 91 -17.32 -6.44 -1.39
N LEU A 92 -16.75 -6.18 -0.21
CA LEU A 92 -17.05 -6.99 0.98
C LEU A 92 -18.49 -6.75 1.49
N SER A 93 -19.12 -5.61 1.19
CA SER A 93 -20.54 -5.40 1.49
C SER A 93 -21.44 -6.25 0.61
N LEU A 94 -21.13 -6.38 -0.69
CA LEU A 94 -21.87 -7.24 -1.61
C LEU A 94 -21.97 -8.70 -1.13
N VAL A 95 -20.93 -9.22 -0.47
CA VAL A 95 -20.93 -10.58 0.10
C VAL A 95 -22.01 -10.76 1.18
N GLY A 96 -22.25 -9.73 1.99
CA GLY A 96 -23.27 -9.75 3.04
C GLY A 96 -24.70 -9.71 2.50
N ASP A 97 -24.90 -9.24 1.26
CA ASP A 97 -26.22 -9.00 0.67
C ASP A 97 -26.69 -10.15 -0.25
N ILE A 98 -25.90 -11.22 -0.39
CA ILE A 98 -26.23 -12.34 -1.29
C ILE A 98 -27.40 -13.16 -0.73
N ALA A 99 -28.55 -13.12 -1.41
CA ALA A 99 -29.76 -13.86 -1.02
C ALA A 99 -30.24 -14.86 -2.08
N SER A 100 -29.81 -14.71 -3.33
CA SER A 100 -30.28 -15.48 -4.49
C SER A 100 -29.15 -15.92 -5.42
N ASP A 101 -29.46 -16.86 -6.32
CA ASP A 101 -28.53 -17.27 -7.38
C ASP A 101 -28.27 -16.13 -8.39
N GLY A 102 -29.15 -15.12 -8.46
CA GLY A 102 -28.91 -13.88 -9.20
C GLY A 102 -27.79 -13.09 -8.56
N ASP A 103 -27.95 -12.76 -7.28
CA ASP A 103 -26.97 -11.98 -6.51
C ASP A 103 -25.58 -12.64 -6.54
N ALA A 104 -25.51 -13.97 -6.35
CA ALA A 104 -24.24 -14.69 -6.39
C ALA A 104 -23.51 -14.53 -7.73
N ARG A 105 -24.24 -14.53 -8.86
CA ARG A 105 -23.66 -14.32 -10.20
C ARG A 105 -23.20 -12.88 -10.42
N ASP A 106 -23.97 -11.92 -9.92
CA ASP A 106 -23.64 -10.50 -10.00
C ASP A 106 -22.38 -10.21 -9.17
N VAL A 107 -22.29 -10.73 -7.94
CA VAL A 107 -21.09 -10.60 -7.10
C VAL A 107 -19.86 -11.22 -7.78
N VAL A 108 -19.98 -12.42 -8.38
CA VAL A 108 -18.88 -13.01 -9.15
C VAL A 108 -18.44 -12.08 -10.29
N THR A 109 -19.39 -11.43 -10.97
CA THR A 109 -19.09 -10.50 -12.08
C THR A 109 -18.34 -9.28 -11.58
N GLU A 110 -18.81 -8.66 -10.49
CA GLU A 110 -18.17 -7.48 -9.87
C GLU A 110 -16.75 -7.81 -9.39
N PHE A 111 -16.55 -8.91 -8.67
CA PHE A 111 -15.23 -9.32 -8.22
C PHE A 111 -14.29 -9.65 -9.40
N ASN A 112 -14.81 -10.25 -10.48
CA ASN A 112 -14.03 -10.44 -11.71
C ASN A 112 -13.65 -9.10 -12.36
N SER A 113 -14.51 -8.08 -12.29
CA SER A 113 -14.15 -6.74 -12.76
C SER A 113 -13.00 -6.17 -11.94
N LEU A 114 -13.07 -6.27 -10.60
CA LEU A 114 -12.04 -5.77 -9.69
C LEU A 114 -10.66 -6.38 -9.95
N ILE A 115 -10.57 -7.71 -10.12
CA ILE A 115 -9.27 -8.39 -10.34
C ILE A 115 -8.64 -8.07 -11.70
N ASN A 116 -9.44 -7.59 -12.65
CA ASN A 116 -8.97 -7.20 -13.98
C ASN A 116 -8.62 -5.71 -14.06
N GLU A 117 -8.80 -4.93 -12.98
CA GLU A 117 -8.30 -3.56 -12.91
C GLU A 117 -6.78 -3.54 -12.74
N ASP A 118 -6.14 -2.53 -13.32
CA ASP A 118 -4.73 -2.27 -13.08
C ASP A 118 -4.49 -1.93 -11.60
N TYR A 119 -3.42 -2.50 -11.04
CA TYR A 119 -2.97 -2.20 -9.70
C TYR A 119 -2.63 -0.70 -9.56
N PRO A 120 -3.10 0.00 -8.51
CA PRO A 120 -2.78 1.40 -8.25
C PRO A 120 -1.30 1.76 -8.35
N THR A 121 -0.39 0.89 -7.90
CA THR A 121 1.06 1.11 -7.94
C THR A 121 1.62 1.33 -9.34
N VAL A 122 0.96 0.82 -10.40
CA VAL A 122 1.41 0.94 -11.80
C VAL A 122 1.56 2.40 -12.25
N LYS A 123 0.84 3.33 -11.59
CA LYS A 123 0.85 4.76 -11.90
C LYS A 123 2.08 5.50 -11.37
N TYR A 124 2.90 4.85 -10.52
CA TYR A 124 3.95 5.48 -9.73
C TYR A 124 5.33 4.90 -10.02
N LYS A 125 6.35 5.76 -9.96
CA LYS A 125 7.75 5.33 -10.16
C LYS A 125 8.37 4.92 -8.82
N LEU A 126 8.25 3.64 -8.49
CA LEU A 126 8.71 3.09 -7.20
C LEU A 126 10.06 2.34 -7.29
N ASP A 127 10.74 2.37 -8.43
CA ASP A 127 11.96 1.59 -8.66
C ASP A 127 13.14 2.01 -7.74
N ASP A 128 13.16 3.29 -7.35
CA ASP A 128 14.15 3.83 -6.40
C ASP A 128 13.80 3.53 -4.93
N ALA A 129 12.63 2.93 -4.66
CA ALA A 129 12.18 2.53 -3.32
C ALA A 129 11.72 1.06 -3.31
N PRO A 130 12.61 0.09 -3.60
CA PRO A 130 12.23 -1.30 -3.85
C PRO A 130 11.53 -1.97 -2.66
N GLY A 131 11.88 -1.64 -1.41
CA GLY A 131 11.20 -2.15 -0.22
C GLY A 131 9.74 -1.71 -0.15
N VAL A 132 9.45 -0.46 -0.55
CA VAL A 132 8.09 0.09 -0.64
C VAL A 132 7.35 -0.56 -1.81
N LYS A 133 7.96 -0.59 -3.00
CA LYS A 133 7.38 -1.23 -4.19
C LYS A 133 6.92 -2.65 -3.91
N ASN A 134 7.81 -3.48 -3.35
CA ASN A 134 7.50 -4.88 -3.09
C ASN A 134 6.38 -5.04 -2.05
N SER A 135 6.42 -4.25 -0.99
CA SER A 135 5.38 -4.29 0.06
C SER A 135 4.03 -3.85 -0.48
N PHE A 136 3.99 -2.82 -1.33
CA PHE A 136 2.75 -2.32 -1.90
C PHE A 136 2.13 -3.30 -2.91
N VAL A 137 2.95 -3.90 -3.78
CA VAL A 137 2.49 -4.95 -4.70
C VAL A 137 1.94 -6.16 -3.93
N GLU A 138 2.56 -6.54 -2.82
CA GLU A 138 2.06 -7.62 -1.96
C GLU A 138 0.68 -7.28 -1.39
N LEU A 139 0.48 -6.06 -0.88
CA LEU A 139 -0.83 -5.61 -0.38
C LEU A 139 -1.91 -5.68 -1.46
N GLU A 140 -1.60 -5.20 -2.66
CA GLU A 140 -2.51 -5.27 -3.82
C GLU A 140 -2.89 -6.73 -4.14
N GLN A 141 -1.93 -7.65 -4.08
CA GLN A 141 -2.17 -9.09 -4.27
C GLN A 141 -3.05 -9.72 -3.19
N LEU A 142 -3.09 -9.18 -1.96
CA LEU A 142 -4.00 -9.68 -0.92
C LEU A 142 -5.47 -9.48 -1.32
N VAL A 143 -5.79 -8.31 -1.89
CA VAL A 143 -7.14 -8.00 -2.38
C VAL A 143 -7.53 -8.96 -3.50
N THR A 144 -6.63 -9.19 -4.46
CA THR A 144 -6.84 -10.15 -5.56
C THR A 144 -7.01 -11.58 -5.05
N THR A 145 -6.22 -11.98 -4.05
CA THR A 145 -6.30 -13.33 -3.45
C THR A 145 -7.64 -13.56 -2.76
N GLU A 146 -8.06 -12.62 -1.92
CA GLU A 146 -9.36 -12.69 -1.25
C GLU A 146 -10.52 -12.65 -2.25
N SER A 147 -10.40 -11.82 -3.29
CA SER A 147 -11.38 -11.73 -4.37
C SER A 147 -11.57 -13.06 -5.11
N ASN A 148 -10.47 -13.72 -5.45
CA ASN A 148 -10.50 -15.05 -6.06
C ASN A 148 -11.10 -16.10 -5.13
N HIS A 149 -10.85 -16.01 -3.82
CA HIS A 149 -11.47 -16.92 -2.86
C HIS A 149 -13.00 -16.76 -2.81
N VAL A 150 -13.49 -15.52 -2.75
CA VAL A 150 -14.94 -15.22 -2.80
C VAL A 150 -15.56 -15.77 -4.08
N ILE A 151 -14.94 -15.54 -5.24
CA ILE A 151 -15.42 -16.08 -6.53
C ILE A 151 -15.51 -17.62 -6.49
N GLN A 152 -14.46 -18.30 -6.01
CA GLN A 152 -14.43 -19.76 -5.92
C GLN A 152 -15.53 -20.30 -5.01
N VAL A 153 -15.80 -19.62 -3.89
CA VAL A 153 -16.89 -19.97 -2.97
C VAL A 153 -18.24 -19.86 -3.66
N LEU A 154 -18.49 -18.76 -4.37
CA LEU A 154 -19.76 -18.49 -5.05
C LEU A 154 -20.02 -19.40 -6.25
N GLN A 155 -18.98 -19.94 -6.87
CA GLN A 155 -19.08 -20.90 -7.96
C GLN A 155 -19.20 -22.37 -7.49
N SER A 156 -19.19 -22.61 -6.18
CA SER A 156 -19.31 -23.96 -5.64
C SER A 156 -20.75 -24.49 -5.67
N ASN A 157 -20.92 -25.82 -5.67
CA ASN A 157 -22.22 -26.48 -5.69
C ASN A 157 -23.10 -26.18 -4.47
N ASP A 158 -22.52 -25.77 -3.34
CA ASP A 158 -23.20 -25.41 -2.10
C ASP A 158 -22.81 -24.00 -1.66
N TRP A 159 -22.89 -23.06 -2.61
CA TRP A 159 -22.50 -21.67 -2.39
C TRP A 159 -23.25 -21.03 -1.21
N LYS A 160 -24.50 -21.42 -0.93
CA LYS A 160 -25.28 -20.88 0.19
C LYS A 160 -24.66 -21.20 1.54
N ALA A 161 -24.27 -22.46 1.78
CA ALA A 161 -23.56 -22.84 3.00
C ALA A 161 -22.16 -22.20 3.07
N ALA A 162 -21.51 -22.03 1.93
CA ALA A 162 -20.19 -21.42 1.86
C ALA A 162 -20.22 -19.89 2.10
N VAL A 163 -21.25 -19.18 1.62
CA VAL A 163 -21.50 -17.77 1.93
C VAL A 163 -21.78 -17.57 3.42
N ALA A 164 -22.53 -18.47 4.06
CA ALA A 164 -22.73 -18.42 5.51
C ALA A 164 -21.38 -18.44 6.26
N LYS A 165 -20.42 -19.27 5.83
CA LYS A 165 -19.07 -19.33 6.40
C LYS A 165 -18.21 -18.09 6.09
N LEU A 166 -18.38 -17.47 4.92
CA LEU A 166 -17.75 -16.19 4.62
C LEU A 166 -18.26 -15.12 5.59
N ASN A 167 -19.59 -15.08 5.81
CA ASN A 167 -20.23 -14.12 6.71
C ASN A 167 -19.82 -14.29 8.18
N GLU A 168 -19.49 -15.50 8.64
CA GLU A 168 -18.94 -15.73 10.00
C GLU A 168 -17.67 -14.92 10.28
N ASN A 169 -16.84 -14.69 9.25
CA ASN A 169 -15.55 -14.01 9.38
C ASN A 169 -15.54 -12.62 8.73
N LEU A 170 -16.63 -12.19 8.09
CA LEU A 170 -16.67 -11.00 7.26
C LEU A 170 -16.27 -9.74 8.04
N ASP A 171 -16.79 -9.57 9.26
CA ASP A 171 -16.44 -8.41 10.09
C ASP A 171 -14.96 -8.41 10.49
N ALA A 172 -14.38 -9.59 10.78
CA ALA A 172 -12.97 -9.71 11.11
C ALA A 172 -12.08 -9.39 9.89
N VAL A 173 -12.48 -9.86 8.70
CA VAL A 173 -11.81 -9.53 7.42
C VAL A 173 -11.89 -8.03 7.15
N LYS A 174 -13.07 -7.41 7.28
CA LYS A 174 -13.25 -5.95 7.12
C LYS A 174 -12.36 -5.18 8.08
N ASN A 175 -12.30 -5.58 9.36
CA ASN A 175 -11.41 -4.97 10.34
C ASN A 175 -9.94 -5.05 9.92
N GLY A 176 -9.50 -6.19 9.36
CA GLY A 176 -8.13 -6.33 8.86
C GLY A 176 -7.82 -5.45 7.65
N VAL A 177 -8.75 -5.38 6.69
CA VAL A 177 -8.66 -4.46 5.52
C VAL A 177 -8.57 -3.02 6.00
N GLN A 178 -9.41 -2.62 6.97
CA GLN A 178 -9.38 -1.27 7.56
C GLN A 178 -8.08 -0.98 8.32
N GLY A 179 -7.51 -1.98 9.00
CA GLY A 179 -6.21 -1.87 9.67
C GLY A 179 -5.08 -1.55 8.68
N ILE A 180 -5.01 -2.28 7.57
CA ILE A 180 -4.03 -2.02 6.50
C ILE A 180 -4.26 -0.65 5.87
N ARG A 181 -5.52 -0.31 5.54
CA ARG A 181 -5.89 1.01 5.01
C ARG A 181 -5.42 2.14 5.93
N LYS A 182 -5.61 1.99 7.24
CA LYS A 182 -5.15 2.98 8.23
C LYS A 182 -3.64 3.13 8.22
N ALA A 183 -2.89 2.02 8.11
CA ALA A 183 -1.43 2.07 8.01
C ALA A 183 -0.97 2.79 6.74
N LEU A 184 -1.60 2.54 5.59
CA LEU A 184 -1.32 3.24 4.33
C LEU A 184 -1.63 4.74 4.40
N ASN A 185 -2.77 5.11 5.00
CA ASN A 185 -3.09 6.52 5.25
C ASN A 185 -2.05 7.20 6.14
N GLN A 186 -1.60 6.53 7.19
CA GLN A 186 -0.55 7.06 8.06
C GLN A 186 0.80 7.18 7.33
N TYR A 187 1.14 6.23 6.46
CA TYR A 187 2.31 6.34 5.61
C TYR A 187 2.22 7.59 4.71
N ALA A 188 1.07 7.79 4.06
CA ALA A 188 0.84 8.91 3.16
C ALA A 188 0.90 10.27 3.88
N THR A 189 0.39 10.38 5.11
CA THR A 189 0.31 11.67 5.84
C THR A 189 1.51 11.98 6.73
N LYS A 190 2.27 10.99 7.23
CA LYS A 190 3.42 11.25 8.10
C LYS A 190 4.65 11.80 7.38
N LEU A 191 4.69 11.64 6.06
CA LEU A 191 5.82 12.07 5.23
C LEU A 191 5.66 13.51 4.72
N GLU A 192 4.71 14.28 5.27
CA GLU A 192 4.36 15.70 4.99
C GLU A 192 5.25 16.63 5.81
#